data_AF-A0A1A8WE74-F1
#
_entry.id   AF-A0A1A8WE74-F1
#
_cell.length_a   1.000
_cell.length_b   1.000
_cell.length_c   1.000
_cell.angle_alpha   90.00
_cell.angle_beta   90.00
_cell.angle_gamma   90.00
#
_symmetry.space_group_name_H-M   'P 1'
#
loop_
_entity.id
_entity.type
_entity.pdbx_description
1 polymer ?
#
loop_
_entity_poly.entity_id
_entity_poly.type
_entity_poly.pdbx_seq_one_letter_code
_entity_poly.pdbx_strand_id
1 'polypeptide(L)'
;MLDDNNSGLSFKIVNDESVIKFTKSSIYNDIIEFISNLNKSVIAVEMKPLEKFQLASEYNNKGNENFLLLSKNVYNIFQLVKNMNKCIDSCPPIKQPFRFGNKGFQKFCEEYYKEIDEHLPQILNDSGIDNISEHTFQLAYYLKNSIGNKNRIDYGTGHELNFLLFLFCLNKLHFFTSSDYKHLVLVLYRQYLEGVRRIQIIYTVEPAGSRGAWGLDDFQFLVFLFGAAQLSYNRNIKTDDVKLLKF
;
A
#
# COMPACT_ATOMS: atom_id res chain seq x y z
N MET A 1 40.59 -16.46 -11.68
CA MET A 1 39.95 -17.02 -10.48
C MET A 1 39.03 -15.94 -9.96
N LEU A 2 37.76 -16.03 -10.36
CA LEU A 2 36.70 -15.14 -9.91
C LEU A 2 36.05 -15.85 -8.73
N ASP A 3 35.96 -15.16 -7.60
CA ASP A 3 35.38 -15.68 -6.37
C ASP A 3 33.89 -16.01 -6.56
N ASP A 4 33.57 -17.29 -6.48
CA ASP A 4 32.22 -17.89 -6.46
C ASP A 4 31.52 -17.71 -5.10
N ASN A 5 31.60 -16.52 -4.49
CA ASN A 5 30.94 -16.22 -3.21
C ASN A 5 29.91 -15.10 -3.33
N ASN A 6 28.97 -15.26 -4.27
CA ASN A 6 27.78 -14.40 -4.33
C ASN A 6 26.66 -14.98 -3.44
N SER A 7 26.80 -14.82 -2.12
CA SER A 7 25.80 -15.14 -1.09
C SER A 7 24.65 -14.12 -1.03
N GLY A 8 24.10 -13.71 -2.18
CA GLY A 8 23.20 -12.56 -2.30
C GLY A 8 21.97 -12.74 -3.19
N LEU A 9 21.54 -13.98 -3.47
CA LEU A 9 20.33 -14.20 -4.28
C LEU A 9 19.12 -14.45 -3.38
N SER A 10 18.37 -13.38 -3.08
CA SER A 10 16.98 -13.50 -2.60
C SER A 10 16.22 -14.46 -3.51
N PHE A 11 15.63 -15.52 -2.95
CA PHE A 11 14.88 -16.51 -3.72
C PHE A 11 13.81 -15.82 -4.60
N LYS A 12 13.88 -16.01 -5.92
CA LYS A 12 12.93 -15.43 -6.88
C LYS A 12 11.85 -16.44 -7.22
N ILE A 13 10.61 -15.98 -7.28
CA ILE A 13 9.46 -16.76 -7.73
C ILE A 13 9.28 -16.49 -9.23
N VAL A 14 9.62 -17.47 -10.07
CA VAL A 14 9.70 -17.30 -11.54
C VAL A 14 9.02 -18.42 -12.33
N ASN A 15 8.67 -19.53 -11.67
CA ASN A 15 8.06 -20.71 -12.28
C ASN A 15 7.15 -21.44 -11.26
N ASP A 16 6.37 -22.41 -11.73
CA ASP A 16 5.40 -23.14 -10.91
C ASP A 16 6.04 -23.86 -9.72
N GLU A 17 7.24 -24.42 -9.89
CA GLU A 17 7.97 -25.06 -8.79
C GLU A 17 8.33 -24.06 -7.68
N SER A 18 8.81 -22.87 -8.07
CA SER A 18 9.13 -21.80 -7.12
C SER A 18 7.89 -21.25 -6.42
N VAL A 19 6.73 -21.24 -7.11
CA VAL A 19 5.44 -20.91 -6.51
C VAL A 19 5.06 -21.96 -5.46
N ILE A 20 5.16 -23.25 -5.79
CA ILE A 20 4.88 -24.35 -4.84
C ILE A 20 5.82 -24.29 -3.63
N LYS A 21 7.10 -23.97 -3.84
CA LYS A 21 8.06 -23.80 -2.74
C LYS A 21 7.69 -22.62 -1.86
N PHE A 22 7.27 -21.50 -2.44
CA PHE A 22 6.81 -20.33 -1.70
C PHE A 22 5.55 -20.63 -0.89
N THR A 23 4.53 -21.26 -1.48
CA THR A 23 3.27 -21.55 -0.77
C THR A 23 3.42 -22.54 0.39
N LYS A 24 4.49 -23.34 0.40
CA LYS A 24 4.85 -24.24 1.51
C LYS A 24 5.78 -23.61 2.55
N SER A 25 6.24 -22.37 2.34
CA SER A 25 7.17 -21.71 3.24
C SER A 25 6.49 -21.11 4.47
N SER A 26 7.24 -20.93 5.56
CA SER A 26 6.74 -20.23 6.74
C SER A 26 6.36 -18.78 6.43
N ILE A 27 7.12 -18.09 5.58
CA ILE A 27 6.86 -16.69 5.25
C ILE A 27 5.53 -16.50 4.52
N TYR A 28 5.11 -17.47 3.70
CA TYR A 28 3.77 -17.43 3.10
C TYR A 28 2.69 -17.47 4.18
N ASN A 29 2.82 -18.34 5.17
CA ASN A 29 1.87 -18.42 6.28
C ASN A 29 1.84 -17.12 7.10
N ASP A 30 3.01 -16.53 7.41
CA ASP A 30 3.10 -15.25 8.11
C ASP A 30 2.37 -14.11 7.35
N ILE A 31 2.52 -14.06 6.02
CA ILE A 31 1.83 -13.07 5.17
C ILE A 31 0.32 -13.30 5.20
N ILE A 32 -0.14 -14.54 5.05
CA ILE A 32 -1.57 -14.89 5.09
C ILE A 32 -2.17 -14.60 6.46
N GLU A 33 -1.44 -14.88 7.54
CA GLU A 33 -1.86 -14.56 8.90
C GLU A 33 -1.97 -13.04 9.09
N PHE A 34 -1.00 -12.27 8.59
CA PHE A 34 -1.05 -10.82 8.64
C PHE A 34 -2.28 -10.27 7.90
N ILE A 35 -2.53 -10.72 6.65
CA ILE A 35 -3.73 -10.35 5.88
C ILE A 35 -5.00 -10.71 6.65
N SER A 36 -5.04 -11.90 7.25
CA SER A 36 -6.19 -12.37 8.03
C SER A 36 -6.44 -11.51 9.26
N ASN A 37 -5.38 -11.08 9.94
CA ASN A 37 -5.47 -10.21 11.11
C ASN A 37 -5.94 -8.79 10.73
N LEU A 38 -5.43 -8.24 9.62
CA LEU A 38 -5.94 -6.98 9.05
C LEU A 38 -7.42 -7.10 8.69
N ASN A 39 -7.82 -8.18 8.00
CA ASN A 39 -9.19 -8.41 7.59
C ASN A 39 -10.15 -8.53 8.80
N LYS A 40 -9.76 -9.27 9.84
CA LYS A 40 -10.54 -9.39 11.08
C LYS A 40 -10.69 -8.04 11.79
N SER A 41 -9.66 -7.19 11.77
CA SER A 41 -9.67 -5.90 12.46
C SER A 41 -10.68 -4.89 11.90
N VAL A 42 -11.21 -5.13 10.69
CA VAL A 42 -12.19 -4.26 10.02
C VAL A 42 -13.57 -4.89 9.85
N ILE A 43 -13.82 -6.06 10.46
CA ILE A 43 -15.14 -6.70 10.42
C ILE A 43 -16.20 -5.75 11.00
N ALA A 44 -17.24 -5.45 10.22
CA ALA A 44 -18.32 -4.53 10.59
C ALA A 44 -17.86 -3.11 10.99
N VAL A 45 -16.66 -2.68 10.59
CA VAL A 45 -16.16 -1.35 10.92
C VAL A 45 -16.47 -0.38 9.78
N GLU A 46 -17.28 0.63 10.08
CA GLU A 46 -17.62 1.69 9.15
C GLU A 46 -16.41 2.60 8.86
N MET A 47 -16.21 2.96 7.59
CA MET A 47 -15.21 3.97 7.22
C MET A 47 -15.61 5.35 7.72
N LYS A 48 -14.64 6.10 8.24
CA LYS A 48 -14.78 7.53 8.51
C LYS A 48 -13.90 8.34 7.54
N PRO A 49 -14.24 9.60 7.24
CA PRO A 49 -13.39 10.48 6.43
C PRO A 49 -11.96 10.55 7.00
N LEU A 50 -10.94 10.62 6.13
CA LEU A 50 -9.53 10.61 6.54
C LEU A 50 -9.19 11.83 7.42
N GLU A 51 -9.89 12.94 7.21
CA GLU A 51 -9.74 14.20 7.95
C GLU A 51 -10.13 14.07 9.42
N LYS A 52 -10.91 13.02 9.78
CA LYS A 52 -11.27 12.73 11.18
C LYS A 52 -10.16 12.04 11.95
N PHE A 53 -9.11 11.55 11.29
CA PHE A 53 -8.01 10.87 11.96
C PHE A 53 -6.88 11.83 12.29
N GLN A 54 -6.47 11.88 13.56
CA GLN A 54 -5.43 12.78 14.07
C GLN A 54 -4.41 12.01 14.91
N LEU A 55 -3.21 12.60 15.06
CA LEU A 55 -2.19 12.06 15.94
C LEU A 55 -2.66 12.15 17.40
N ALA A 56 -2.54 11.05 18.15
CA ALA A 56 -3.01 10.98 19.53
C ALA A 56 -2.46 12.10 20.45
N SER A 57 -1.21 12.53 20.25
CA SER A 57 -0.59 13.60 21.04
C SER A 57 -1.06 15.01 20.68
N GLU A 58 -1.71 15.20 19.52
CA GLU A 58 -2.21 16.50 19.06
C GLU A 58 -3.68 16.72 19.42
N TYR A 59 -4.34 15.74 20.06
CA TYR A 59 -5.70 15.85 20.54
C TYR A 59 -5.80 16.86 21.68
N ASN A 60 -5.96 18.13 21.30
CA ASN A 60 -6.41 19.18 22.18
C ASN A 60 -7.93 19.03 22.32
N ASN A 61 -8.46 19.07 23.54
CA ASN A 61 -9.90 19.08 23.88
C ASN A 61 -10.63 20.35 23.34
N LYS A 62 -10.32 20.79 22.12
CA LYS A 62 -10.86 21.99 21.47
C LYS A 62 -11.97 21.56 20.52
N GLY A 63 -13.16 21.33 21.08
CA GLY A 63 -14.42 21.25 20.34
C GLY A 63 -15.10 19.88 20.37
N ASN A 64 -16.44 19.91 20.26
CA ASN A 64 -17.34 18.74 20.22
C ASN A 64 -17.19 17.87 18.94
N GLU A 65 -16.01 17.82 18.32
CA GLU A 65 -15.76 17.01 17.13
C GLU A 65 -15.15 15.67 17.53
N ASN A 66 -15.84 14.57 17.22
CA ASN A 66 -15.39 13.20 17.48
C ASN A 66 -14.24 12.81 16.52
N PHE A 67 -13.01 13.18 16.86
CA PHE A 67 -11.79 12.73 16.17
C PHE A 67 -11.42 11.29 16.56
N LEU A 68 -10.77 10.60 15.63
CA LEU A 68 -10.22 9.25 15.82
C LEU A 68 -8.71 9.32 15.92
N LEU A 69 -8.13 8.63 16.90
CA LEU A 69 -6.71 8.77 17.23
C LEU A 69 -5.87 7.71 16.52
N LEU A 70 -4.75 8.14 15.98
CA LEU A 70 -3.70 7.30 15.41
C LEU A 70 -2.50 7.24 16.35
N SER A 71 -1.83 6.08 16.38
CA SER A 71 -0.49 6.00 16.96
C SER A 71 0.50 6.85 16.15
N LYS A 72 1.59 7.28 16.79
CA LYS A 72 2.65 8.07 16.14
C LYS A 72 3.18 7.38 14.88
N ASN A 73 3.44 6.08 14.97
CA ASN A 73 3.99 5.28 13.88
C ASN A 73 3.02 5.19 12.69
N VAL A 74 1.73 4.95 12.93
CA VAL A 74 0.71 4.97 11.87
C VAL A 74 0.59 6.35 11.25
N TYR A 75 0.54 7.41 12.07
CA TYR A 75 0.44 8.78 11.57
C TYR A 75 1.62 9.17 10.68
N ASN A 76 2.84 8.83 11.08
CA ASN A 76 4.04 9.14 10.30
C ASN A 76 4.03 8.47 8.92
N ILE A 77 3.67 7.18 8.86
CA ILE A 77 3.52 6.46 7.58
C ILE A 77 2.35 7.02 6.77
N PHE A 78 1.24 7.40 7.41
CA PHE A 78 0.12 8.06 6.74
C PHE A 78 0.57 9.34 6.04
N GLN A 79 1.34 10.21 6.71
CA GLN A 79 1.85 11.44 6.11
C GLN A 79 2.79 11.17 4.93
N LEU A 80 3.69 10.19 5.06
CA LEU A 80 4.58 9.78 3.97
C LEU A 80 3.77 9.31 2.74
N VAL A 81 2.78 8.43 2.94
CA VAL A 81 1.92 7.95 1.85
C VAL A 81 1.08 9.10 1.27
N LYS A 82 0.62 10.03 2.11
CA LYS A 82 -0.14 11.21 1.69
C LYS A 82 0.70 12.18 0.84
N ASN A 83 2.01 12.29 1.05
CA ASN A 83 2.91 13.11 0.23
C ASN A 83 2.93 12.68 -1.24
N MET A 84 2.52 11.45 -1.56
CA MET A 84 2.28 11.01 -2.94
C MET A 84 1.38 11.99 -3.69
N ASN A 85 0.36 12.55 -3.02
CA ASN A 85 -0.56 13.50 -3.63
C ASN A 85 0.15 14.77 -4.12
N LYS A 86 1.08 15.31 -3.33
CA LYS A 86 1.87 16.49 -3.69
C LYS A 86 2.80 16.19 -4.87
N CYS A 87 3.39 14.99 -4.91
CA CYS A 87 4.24 14.55 -6.02
C CYS A 87 3.45 14.44 -7.33
N ILE A 88 2.22 13.94 -7.27
CA ILE A 88 1.32 13.89 -8.43
C ILE A 88 1.01 15.31 -8.92
N ASP A 89 0.67 16.22 -7.99
CA ASP A 89 0.32 17.61 -8.32
C ASP A 89 1.49 18.37 -8.96
N SER A 90 2.74 18.09 -8.55
CA SER A 90 3.95 18.70 -9.12
C SER A 90 4.40 18.08 -10.45
N CYS A 91 3.78 16.97 -10.88
CA CYS A 91 4.14 16.21 -12.07
C CYS A 91 2.95 16.11 -13.04
N PRO A 92 2.53 17.20 -13.69
CA PRO A 92 1.39 17.17 -14.61
C PRO A 92 1.64 16.23 -15.81
N PRO A 93 0.58 15.66 -16.41
CA PRO A 93 0.70 14.80 -17.58
C PRO A 93 1.28 15.58 -18.77
N ILE A 94 2.13 14.91 -19.54
CA ILE A 94 2.81 15.49 -20.70
C ILE A 94 1.92 15.35 -21.93
N LYS A 95 1.84 16.38 -22.77
CA LYS A 95 1.17 16.28 -24.08
C LYS A 95 1.92 15.27 -24.96
N GLN A 96 1.22 14.21 -25.36
CA GLN A 96 1.78 13.14 -26.17
C GLN A 96 0.73 12.62 -27.16
N PRO A 97 1.15 12.04 -28.31
CA PRO A 97 0.21 11.52 -29.30
C PRO A 97 -0.48 10.23 -28.85
N PHE A 98 0.13 9.49 -27.92
CA PHE A 98 -0.38 8.21 -27.42
C PHE A 98 -1.38 8.40 -26.28
N ARG A 99 -2.47 7.63 -26.31
CA ARG A 99 -3.55 7.70 -25.31
C ARG A 99 -3.19 7.06 -23.96
N PHE A 100 -2.40 6.00 -23.97
CA PHE A 100 -2.00 5.24 -22.79
C PHE A 100 -0.55 5.54 -22.38
N GLY A 101 -0.23 5.32 -21.11
CA GLY A 101 1.13 5.42 -20.59
C GLY A 101 1.70 6.83 -20.72
N ASN A 102 1.21 7.78 -19.91
CA ASN A 102 1.73 9.14 -19.92
C ASN A 102 3.13 9.21 -19.31
N LYS A 103 4.09 9.78 -20.05
CA LYS A 103 5.49 9.91 -19.59
C LYS A 103 5.67 10.75 -18.33
N GLY A 104 4.69 11.58 -17.96
CA GLY A 104 4.66 12.28 -16.67
C GLY A 104 4.73 11.33 -15.46
N PHE A 105 4.29 10.08 -15.62
CA PHE A 105 4.39 9.03 -14.60
C PHE A 105 5.83 8.80 -14.14
N GLN A 106 6.79 8.83 -15.05
CA GLN A 106 8.20 8.59 -14.73
C GLN A 106 8.75 9.66 -13.79
N LYS A 107 8.40 10.92 -14.08
CA LYS A 107 8.76 12.05 -13.24
C LYS A 107 8.10 11.95 -11.87
N PHE A 108 6.82 11.58 -11.81
CA PHE A 108 6.13 11.31 -10.55
C PHE A 108 6.85 10.23 -9.72
N CYS A 109 7.20 9.10 -10.32
CA CYS A 109 7.93 8.04 -9.61
C CYS A 109 9.25 8.59 -9.05
N GLU A 110 10.00 9.36 -9.82
CA GLU A 110 11.28 9.93 -9.37
C GLU A 110 11.11 10.91 -8.21
N GLU A 111 10.10 11.78 -8.24
CA GLU A 111 9.82 12.69 -7.13
C GLU A 111 9.36 11.94 -5.87
N TYR A 112 8.46 10.96 -6.01
CA TYR A 112 8.01 10.20 -4.85
C TYR A 112 9.09 9.27 -4.28
N TYR A 113 10.01 8.78 -5.12
CA TYR A 113 11.17 8.02 -4.64
C TYR A 113 12.08 8.87 -3.77
N LYS A 114 12.28 10.15 -4.12
CA LYS A 114 13.04 11.11 -3.29
C LYS A 114 12.34 11.35 -1.95
N GLU A 115 11.02 11.57 -1.96
CA GLU A 115 10.24 11.71 -0.72
C GLU A 115 10.42 10.51 0.22
N ILE A 116 10.38 9.29 -0.34
CA ILE A 116 10.62 8.06 0.43
C ILE A 116 12.05 8.02 0.98
N ASP A 117 13.04 8.30 0.16
CA ASP A 117 14.46 8.25 0.56
C ASP A 117 14.81 9.29 1.63
N GLU A 118 14.16 10.44 1.60
CA GLU A 118 14.37 11.52 2.56
C GLU A 118 13.65 11.26 3.89
N HIS A 119 12.38 10.84 3.85
CA HIS A 119 11.54 10.82 5.05
C HIS A 119 11.48 9.45 5.73
N LEU A 120 11.53 8.34 5.00
CA LEU A 120 11.42 7.00 5.60
C LEU A 120 12.53 6.72 6.64
N PRO A 121 13.82 7.03 6.40
CA PRO A 121 14.86 6.80 7.42
C PRO A 121 14.58 7.57 8.72
N GLN A 122 14.13 8.83 8.60
CA GLN A 122 13.80 9.66 9.75
C GLN A 122 12.61 9.09 10.54
N ILE A 123 11.54 8.69 9.83
CA ILE A 123 10.37 8.05 10.45
C ILE A 123 10.76 6.78 11.22
N LEU A 124 11.66 5.98 10.65
CA LEU A 124 12.15 4.75 11.27
C LEU A 124 12.98 5.06 12.52
N ASN A 125 13.91 6.00 12.46
CA ASN A 125 14.70 6.42 13.63
C ASN A 125 13.81 6.98 14.76
N ASP A 126 12.78 7.77 14.41
CA ASP A 126 11.87 8.39 15.38
C ASP A 126 10.89 7.43 16.06
N SER A 127 10.88 6.16 15.63
CA SER A 127 10.04 5.10 16.21
C SER A 127 10.57 4.61 17.57
N GLY A 128 11.87 4.83 17.85
CA GLY A 128 12.53 4.33 19.05
C GLY A 128 12.78 2.82 19.05
N ILE A 129 12.70 2.16 17.89
CA ILE A 129 13.00 0.73 17.73
C ILE A 129 14.47 0.57 17.35
N ASP A 130 15.21 -0.20 18.13
CA ASP A 130 16.65 -0.42 17.90
C ASP A 130 16.91 -1.04 16.52
N ASN A 131 17.92 -0.52 15.82
CA ASN A 131 18.41 -1.00 14.53
C ASN A 131 17.38 -1.05 13.38
N ILE A 132 16.18 -0.49 13.56
CA ILE A 132 15.13 -0.55 12.54
C ILE A 132 15.54 0.15 11.23
N SER A 133 16.37 1.19 11.31
CA SER A 133 16.86 1.93 10.16
C SER A 133 17.86 1.15 9.31
N GLU A 134 18.44 0.05 9.81
CA GLU A 134 19.25 -0.87 8.99
C GLU A 134 18.41 -1.53 7.88
N HIS A 135 17.09 -1.62 8.07
CA HIS A 135 16.14 -2.19 7.10
C HIS A 135 15.55 -1.16 6.13
N THR A 136 15.98 0.11 6.21
CA THR A 136 15.44 1.20 5.38
C THR A 136 15.50 0.88 3.90
N PHE A 137 16.59 0.29 3.43
CA PHE A 137 16.76 -0.06 2.01
C PHE A 137 15.67 -1.04 1.52
N GLN A 138 15.42 -2.12 2.27
CA GLN A 138 14.41 -3.12 1.91
C GLN A 138 13.00 -2.56 2.04
N LEU A 139 12.72 -1.77 3.08
CA LEU A 139 11.41 -1.13 3.28
C LEU A 139 11.11 -0.13 2.17
N ALA A 140 12.08 0.73 1.82
CA ALA A 140 11.97 1.67 0.72
C ALA A 140 11.75 0.94 -0.60
N TYR A 141 12.42 -0.19 -0.83
CA TYR A 141 12.21 -1.00 -2.03
C TYR A 141 10.75 -1.43 -2.19
N TYR A 142 10.13 -1.99 -1.14
CA TYR A 142 8.71 -2.40 -1.21
C TYR A 142 7.79 -1.21 -1.45
N LEU A 143 7.98 -0.10 -0.73
CA LEU A 143 7.14 1.09 -0.91
C LEU A 143 7.29 1.71 -2.30
N LYS A 144 8.50 1.82 -2.85
CA LYS A 144 8.75 2.32 -4.20
C LYS A 144 8.15 1.42 -5.28
N ASN A 145 8.27 0.10 -5.13
CA ASN A 145 7.67 -0.86 -6.07
C ASN A 145 6.15 -0.97 -5.90
N SER A 146 5.56 -0.33 -4.91
CA SER A 146 4.11 -0.36 -4.69
C SER A 146 3.31 0.59 -5.56
N ILE A 147 3.94 1.56 -6.24
CA ILE A 147 3.23 2.61 -7.00
C ILE A 147 3.18 2.36 -8.50
N GLY A 148 3.55 1.16 -8.96
CA GLY A 148 3.60 0.80 -10.38
C GLY A 148 5.02 0.68 -10.93
N ASN A 149 5.15 0.30 -12.19
CA ASN A 149 6.45 0.19 -12.86
C ASN A 149 6.78 1.46 -13.65
N LYS A 150 7.81 2.19 -13.21
CA LYS A 150 8.27 3.42 -13.86
C LYS A 150 8.45 3.30 -15.38
N ASN A 151 9.05 2.22 -15.86
CA ASN A 151 9.43 2.09 -17.27
C ASN A 151 8.29 1.60 -18.14
N ARG A 152 7.52 0.62 -17.66
CA ARG A 152 6.36 0.07 -18.38
C ARG A 152 5.12 0.94 -18.27
N ILE A 153 5.08 1.85 -17.30
CA ILE A 153 3.92 2.72 -17.00
C ILE A 153 2.67 1.86 -16.77
N ASP A 154 2.85 0.82 -15.96
CA ASP A 154 1.80 -0.11 -15.58
C ASP A 154 1.65 -0.21 -14.05
N TYR A 155 0.48 -0.65 -13.60
CA TYR A 155 0.17 -0.93 -12.21
C TYR A 155 -0.77 -2.14 -12.14
N GLY A 156 -0.70 -2.93 -11.08
CA GLY A 156 -1.58 -4.08 -10.87
C GLY A 156 -1.42 -4.70 -9.50
N THR A 157 -2.01 -5.87 -9.29
CA THR A 157 -2.06 -6.55 -7.98
C THR A 157 -0.70 -6.90 -7.39
N GLY A 158 0.34 -7.08 -8.22
CA GLY A 158 1.71 -7.24 -7.74
C GLY A 158 2.28 -5.98 -7.08
N HIS A 159 1.88 -4.79 -7.56
CA HIS A 159 2.25 -3.52 -6.94
C HIS A 159 1.46 -3.28 -5.66
N GLU A 160 0.17 -3.60 -5.67
CA GLU A 160 -0.65 -3.62 -4.46
C GLU A 160 -0.03 -4.53 -3.38
N LEU A 161 0.41 -5.73 -3.75
CA LEU A 161 1.09 -6.66 -2.86
C LEU A 161 2.39 -6.07 -2.28
N ASN A 162 3.14 -5.28 -3.05
CA ASN A 162 4.34 -4.60 -2.53
C ASN A 162 3.98 -3.60 -1.42
N PHE A 163 2.85 -2.90 -1.51
CA PHE A 163 2.39 -2.03 -0.41
C PHE A 163 2.05 -2.85 0.84
N LEU A 164 1.35 -3.98 0.67
CA LEU A 164 1.08 -4.89 1.77
C LEU A 164 2.37 -5.42 2.41
N LEU A 165 3.36 -5.81 1.59
CA LEU A 165 4.65 -6.32 2.07
C LEU A 165 5.45 -5.25 2.83
N PHE A 166 5.38 -3.99 2.40
CA PHE A 166 5.93 -2.87 3.16
C PHE A 166 5.32 -2.79 4.57
N LEU A 167 3.99 -2.83 4.68
CA LEU A 167 3.30 -2.82 5.98
C LEU A 167 3.61 -4.08 6.80
N PHE A 168 3.68 -5.24 6.15
CA PHE A 168 4.02 -6.51 6.78
C PHE A 168 5.44 -6.49 7.37
N CYS A 169 6.43 -5.98 6.63
CA CYS A 169 7.80 -5.87 7.12
C CYS A 169 7.90 -4.91 8.31
N LEU A 170 7.24 -3.74 8.26
CA LEU A 170 7.15 -2.85 9.41
C LEU A 170 6.51 -3.55 10.63
N ASN A 171 5.45 -4.32 10.41
CA ASN A 171 4.80 -5.08 11.48
C ASN A 171 5.73 -6.16 12.08
N LYS A 172 6.50 -6.88 11.24
CA LYS A 172 7.50 -7.86 11.70
C LYS A 172 8.63 -7.23 12.51
N LEU A 173 8.92 -5.95 12.27
CA LEU A 173 9.88 -5.15 13.03
C LEU A 173 9.26 -4.47 14.27
N HIS A 174 8.03 -4.84 14.63
CA HIS A 174 7.30 -4.27 15.77
C HIS A 174 7.04 -2.75 15.67
N PHE A 175 7.11 -2.19 14.46
CA PHE A 175 6.77 -0.79 14.21
C PHE A 175 5.29 -0.50 14.41
N PHE A 176 4.44 -1.51 14.22
CA PHE A 176 3.01 -1.46 14.52
C PHE A 176 2.64 -2.44 15.63
N THR A 177 1.55 -2.14 16.32
CA THR A 177 0.93 -3.03 17.30
C THR A 177 -0.39 -3.59 16.77
N SER A 178 -0.93 -4.63 17.41
CA SER A 178 -2.24 -5.17 17.06
C SER A 178 -3.38 -4.14 17.15
N SER A 179 -3.23 -3.11 17.99
CA SER A 179 -4.18 -2.02 18.12
C SER A 179 -4.24 -1.11 16.88
N ASP A 180 -3.19 -1.15 16.05
CA ASP A 180 -3.07 -0.35 14.82
C ASP A 180 -3.69 -1.02 13.60
N TYR A 181 -3.98 -2.33 13.64
CA TYR A 181 -4.35 -3.12 12.45
C TYR A 181 -5.54 -2.53 11.69
N LYS A 182 -6.57 -2.07 12.40
CA LYS A 182 -7.72 -1.41 11.78
C LYS A 182 -7.31 -0.12 11.06
N HIS A 183 -6.34 0.63 11.58
CA HIS A 183 -5.85 1.86 10.97
C HIS A 183 -4.96 1.58 9.76
N LEU A 184 -4.22 0.47 9.76
CA LEU A 184 -3.43 0.07 8.59
C LEU A 184 -4.36 -0.14 7.38
N VAL A 185 -5.56 -0.67 7.59
CA VAL A 185 -6.56 -0.83 6.52
C VAL A 185 -7.34 0.46 6.25
N LEU A 186 -8.01 1.01 7.26
CA LEU A 186 -8.99 2.10 7.10
C LEU A 186 -8.35 3.45 6.81
N VAL A 187 -7.06 3.62 7.12
CA VAL A 187 -6.32 4.88 6.98
C VAL A 187 -5.17 4.72 5.99
N LEU A 188 -4.18 3.85 6.26
CA LEU A 188 -3.00 3.75 5.38
C LEU A 188 -3.35 3.18 4.02
N TYR A 189 -4.04 2.03 3.99
CA TYR A 189 -4.44 1.39 2.74
C TYR A 189 -5.41 2.26 1.95
N ARG A 190 -6.33 2.94 2.62
CA ARG A 190 -7.22 3.93 1.99
C ARG A 190 -6.42 5.08 1.36
N GLN A 191 -5.50 5.69 2.10
CA GLN A 191 -4.70 6.80 1.59
C GLN A 191 -3.84 6.37 0.40
N TYR A 192 -3.27 5.17 0.46
CA TYR A 192 -2.56 4.55 -0.65
C TYR A 192 -3.47 4.38 -1.87
N LEU A 193 -4.66 3.82 -1.70
CA LEU A 193 -5.65 3.63 -2.77
C LEU A 193 -6.07 4.95 -3.42
N GLU A 194 -6.27 6.02 -2.64
CA GLU A 194 -6.55 7.34 -3.18
C GLU A 194 -5.39 7.84 -4.07
N GLY A 195 -4.14 7.67 -3.63
CA GLY A 195 -2.96 8.01 -4.42
C GLY A 195 -2.83 7.18 -5.70
N VAL A 196 -2.95 5.85 -5.63
CA VAL A 196 -2.79 4.99 -6.81
C VAL A 196 -3.95 5.10 -7.80
N ARG A 197 -5.16 5.48 -7.36
CA ARG A 197 -6.25 5.81 -8.29
C ARG A 197 -5.97 7.11 -9.04
N ARG A 198 -5.37 8.10 -8.36
CA ARG A 198 -4.97 9.35 -9.02
C ARG A 198 -3.91 9.11 -10.09
N ILE A 199 -2.87 8.33 -9.82
CA ILE A 199 -1.84 8.03 -10.83
C ILE A 199 -2.45 7.26 -12.02
N GLN A 200 -3.35 6.30 -11.76
CA GLN A 200 -4.02 5.53 -12.80
C GLN A 200 -4.78 6.43 -13.77
N ILE A 201 -5.54 7.39 -13.24
CA ILE A 201 -6.35 8.33 -14.03
C ILE A 201 -5.47 9.39 -14.71
N ILE A 202 -4.60 10.06 -13.96
CA ILE A 202 -3.83 11.22 -14.44
C ILE A 202 -2.82 10.82 -15.51
N TYR A 203 -2.18 9.66 -15.35
CA TYR A 203 -1.16 9.19 -16.28
C TYR A 203 -1.65 8.09 -17.23
N THR A 204 -2.95 7.75 -17.19
CA THR A 204 -3.53 6.68 -18.01
C THR A 204 -2.69 5.38 -17.94
N VAL A 205 -2.38 4.97 -16.71
CA VAL A 205 -1.51 3.82 -16.41
C VAL A 205 -2.17 2.53 -16.88
N GLU A 206 -1.37 1.63 -17.46
CA GLU A 206 -1.89 0.37 -18.00
C GLU A 206 -2.05 -0.71 -16.89
N PRO A 207 -3.08 -1.58 -16.98
CA PRO A 207 -3.21 -2.73 -16.10
C PRO A 207 -2.06 -3.74 -16.28
N ALA A 208 -1.29 -3.99 -15.23
CA ALA A 208 -0.22 -4.97 -15.22
C ALA A 208 -0.79 -6.37 -14.96
N GLY A 209 -0.65 -7.28 -15.94
CA GLY A 209 -1.06 -8.67 -15.79
C GLY A 209 -2.59 -8.86 -15.72
N SER A 210 -3.36 -7.98 -16.38
CA SER A 210 -4.82 -8.09 -16.43
C SER A 210 -5.24 -9.46 -16.98
N ARG A 211 -6.22 -10.07 -16.31
CA ARG A 211 -6.87 -11.32 -16.72
C ARG A 211 -8.09 -11.05 -17.61
N GLY A 212 -8.27 -9.81 -18.08
CA GLY A 212 -9.43 -9.37 -18.85
C GLY A 212 -10.73 -9.63 -18.10
N ALA A 213 -11.73 -10.15 -18.80
CA ALA A 213 -13.07 -10.43 -18.24
C ALA A 213 -13.09 -11.45 -17.07
N TRP A 214 -11.98 -12.12 -16.77
CA TRP A 214 -11.85 -13.07 -15.68
C TRP A 214 -11.10 -12.50 -14.46
N GLY A 215 -10.66 -11.24 -14.53
CA GLY A 215 -10.14 -10.49 -13.39
C GLY A 215 -11.28 -9.94 -12.54
N LEU A 216 -11.04 -9.83 -11.23
CA LEU A 216 -11.99 -9.15 -10.32
C LEU A 216 -12.02 -7.64 -10.59
N ASP A 217 -10.85 -7.07 -10.83
CA ASP A 217 -10.59 -5.67 -11.17
C ASP A 217 -9.25 -5.61 -11.92
N ASP A 218 -9.04 -4.55 -12.70
CA ASP A 218 -7.82 -4.38 -13.51
C ASP A 218 -6.58 -4.09 -12.67
N PHE A 219 -6.74 -3.52 -11.48
CA PHE A 219 -5.63 -2.98 -10.68
C PHE A 219 -5.51 -3.57 -9.28
N GLN A 220 -6.63 -3.79 -8.58
CA GLN A 220 -6.65 -4.11 -7.15
C GLN A 220 -7.32 -5.44 -6.85
N PHE A 221 -7.01 -6.00 -5.68
CA PHE A 221 -7.64 -7.22 -5.16
C PHE A 221 -7.96 -7.08 -3.66
N LEU A 222 -7.00 -6.66 -2.84
CA LEU A 222 -7.15 -6.68 -1.38
C LEU A 222 -8.20 -5.69 -0.87
N VAL A 223 -8.45 -4.60 -1.62
CA VAL A 223 -9.56 -3.67 -1.31
C VAL A 223 -10.92 -4.38 -1.26
N PHE A 224 -11.16 -5.38 -2.12
CA PHE A 224 -12.42 -6.13 -2.12
C PHE A 224 -12.51 -7.07 -0.93
N LEU A 225 -11.39 -7.69 -0.54
CA LEU A 225 -11.32 -8.54 0.65
C LEU A 225 -11.67 -7.74 1.90
N PHE A 226 -10.99 -6.61 2.12
CA PHE A 226 -11.24 -5.75 3.29
C PHE A 226 -12.64 -5.12 3.25
N GLY A 227 -13.09 -4.64 2.09
CA GLY A 227 -14.43 -4.08 1.93
C GLY A 227 -15.55 -5.08 2.24
N ALA A 228 -15.38 -6.35 1.84
CA ALA A 228 -16.32 -7.41 2.17
C ALA A 228 -16.38 -7.68 3.69
N ALA A 229 -15.24 -7.67 4.39
CA ALA A 229 -15.22 -7.79 5.84
C ALA A 229 -15.96 -6.64 6.54
N GLN A 230 -15.77 -5.40 6.08
CA GLN A 230 -16.50 -4.25 6.60
C GLN A 230 -18.02 -4.38 6.45
N LEU A 231 -18.48 -4.96 5.34
CA LEU A 231 -19.91 -5.14 5.05
C LEU A 231 -20.52 -6.43 5.63
N SER A 232 -19.74 -7.30 6.27
CA SER A 232 -20.17 -8.63 6.71
C SER A 232 -21.40 -8.67 7.64
N TYR A 233 -21.63 -7.62 8.43
CA TYR A 233 -22.82 -7.49 9.30
C TYR A 233 -23.79 -6.40 8.82
N ASN A 234 -23.59 -5.87 7.61
CA ASN A 234 -24.47 -4.87 7.04
C ASN A 234 -25.78 -5.52 6.59
N ARG A 235 -26.92 -5.01 7.10
CA ARG A 235 -28.26 -5.48 6.71
C ARG A 235 -28.88 -4.66 5.58
N ASN A 236 -28.32 -3.49 5.30
CA ASN A 236 -28.88 -2.49 4.38
C ASN A 236 -28.25 -2.57 2.98
N ILE A 237 -26.97 -2.92 2.88
CA ILE A 237 -26.24 -3.08 1.62
C ILE A 237 -26.02 -4.56 1.38
N LYS A 238 -26.68 -5.11 0.36
CA LYS A 238 -26.51 -6.48 -0.12
C LYS A 238 -25.45 -6.54 -1.22
N THR A 239 -24.95 -7.72 -1.50
CA THR A 239 -24.03 -7.98 -2.62
C THR A 239 -24.62 -7.52 -3.95
N ASP A 240 -25.92 -7.70 -4.16
CA ASP A 240 -26.62 -7.34 -5.40
C ASP A 240 -26.75 -5.82 -5.59
N ASP A 241 -26.64 -5.04 -4.50
CA ASP A 241 -26.62 -3.58 -4.56
C ASP A 241 -25.27 -3.06 -5.07
N VAL A 242 -24.21 -3.85 -4.89
CA VAL A 242 -22.89 -3.61 -5.47
C VAL A 242 -22.90 -4.12 -6.92
N LYS A 243 -23.67 -3.45 -7.78
CA LYS A 243 -23.49 -3.61 -9.22
C LYS A 243 -22.12 -3.06 -9.56
N LEU A 244 -21.19 -3.94 -9.94
CA LEU A 244 -19.99 -3.54 -10.68
C LEU A 244 -20.51 -2.70 -11.84
N LEU A 245 -20.28 -1.38 -11.78
CA LEU A 245 -20.58 -0.47 -12.88
C LEU A 245 -19.79 -1.03 -14.06
N LYS A 246 -20.50 -1.73 -14.96
CA LYS A 246 -19.98 -2.07 -16.27
C LYS A 246 -19.75 -0.73 -16.95
N PHE A 247 -18.51 -0.27 -16.94
CA PHE A 247 -18.05 0.84 -17.77
C PHE A 247 -18.09 0.42 -19.23
#